data_AF-A0A6B3GI35-F1
#
_entry.id   AF-A0A6B3GI35-F1
#
_cell.length_a   1.000
_cell.length_b   1.000
_cell.length_c   1.000
_cell.angle_alpha   90.00
_cell.angle_beta   90.00
_cell.angle_gamma   90.00
#
_symmetry.space_group_name_H-M   'P 1'
#
loop_
_entity.id
_entity.type
_entity.pdbx_description
1 polymer ?
#
loop_
_entity_poly.entity_id
_entity_poly.type
_entity_poly.pdbx_seq_one_letter_code
_entity_poly.pdbx_strand_id
1 'polypeptide(L)'
;LDAVLGETEYDVLAVELSSYQLHWAPSLRAHSAAVLNLAPDHLDWHGSMEAYAADKGRVYEGNTVACVYNVADPATEDLVRAADVEEGCRA
;
A
#
# COMPACT_ATOMS: atom_id res chain seq x y z
N LEU A 1 -1.19 20.11 -0.14
CA LEU A 1 -0.87 20.80 -1.41
C LEU A 1 0.52 21.41 -1.35
N ASP A 2 0.91 22.03 -0.23
CA ASP A 2 2.20 22.72 -0.07
C ASP A 2 3.43 21.85 -0.35
N ALA A 3 3.41 20.56 0.02
CA ALA A 3 4.50 19.63 -0.31
C ALA A 3 4.65 19.35 -1.82
N VAL A 4 3.62 19.65 -2.63
CA VAL A 4 3.61 19.43 -4.10
C VAL A 4 3.68 20.74 -4.86
N LEU A 5 3.09 21.82 -4.32
CA LEU A 5 2.97 23.12 -4.99
C LEU A 5 3.91 24.20 -4.43
N GLY A 6 4.57 23.93 -3.30
CA GLY A 6 5.51 24.85 -2.67
C GLY A 6 6.86 24.87 -3.39
N GLU A 7 7.69 25.86 -3.06
CA GLU A 7 9.03 26.02 -3.62
C GLU A 7 10.08 25.11 -2.96
N THR A 8 9.73 24.45 -1.85
CA THR A 8 10.62 23.53 -1.16
C THR A 8 10.62 22.18 -1.87
N GLU A 9 11.79 21.75 -2.34
CA GLU A 9 12.00 20.43 -2.91
C GLU A 9 12.22 19.38 -1.80
N TYR A 10 11.63 18.20 -1.97
CA TYR A 10 11.80 17.06 -1.06
C TYR A 10 12.27 15.85 -1.86
N ASP A 11 13.29 15.15 -1.35
CA ASP A 11 13.79 13.92 -1.99
C ASP A 11 12.78 12.77 -1.90
N VAL A 12 12.02 12.72 -0.79
CA VAL A 12 11.03 11.68 -0.52
C VAL A 12 9.82 12.24 0.22
N LEU A 13 8.66 11.62 0.00
CA LEU A 13 7.43 11.88 0.75
C LEU A 13 6.96 10.61 1.45
N ALA A 14 6.69 10.71 2.74
CA ALA A 14 5.93 9.69 3.47
C ALA A 14 4.44 10.02 3.34
N VAL A 15 3.68 9.16 2.67
CA VAL A 15 2.26 9.39 2.39
C VAL A 15 1.43 8.29 3.06
N GLU A 16 0.50 8.70 3.92
CA GLU A 16 -0.54 7.80 4.42
C GLU A 16 -1.63 7.64 3.36
N LEU A 17 -2.01 6.39 3.08
CA LEU A 17 -3.04 6.05 2.10
C LEU A 17 -4.07 5.13 2.72
N SER A 18 -5.32 5.57 2.68
CA SER A 18 -6.48 4.77 3.04
C SER A 18 -6.79 3.70 1.99
N SER A 19 -7.54 2.67 2.38
CA SER A 19 -8.09 1.67 1.45
C SER A 19 -8.93 2.31 0.34
N TYR A 20 -9.67 3.37 0.66
CA TYR A 20 -10.49 4.08 -0.34
C TYR A 20 -9.65 4.79 -1.39
N GLN A 21 -8.54 5.41 -0.99
CA GLN A 21 -7.62 6.05 -1.93
C GLN A 21 -6.95 5.01 -2.83
N LEU A 22 -6.51 3.89 -2.25
CA LEU A 22 -5.89 2.80 -3.00
C LEU A 22 -6.84 2.14 -3.99
N HIS A 23 -8.13 2.00 -3.65
CA HIS A 23 -9.16 1.52 -4.57
C HIS A 23 -9.20 2.33 -5.87
N TRP A 24 -9.05 3.66 -5.78
CA TRP A 24 -9.12 4.58 -6.92
C TRP A 24 -7.76 5.00 -7.49
N ALA A 25 -6.65 4.41 -7.03
CA ALA A 25 -5.30 4.78 -7.45
C ALA A 25 -4.54 3.61 -8.13
N PRO A 26 -5.06 3.04 -9.24
CA PRO A 26 -4.46 1.87 -9.87
C PRO A 26 -3.07 2.13 -10.49
N SER A 27 -2.71 3.40 -10.72
CA SER A 27 -1.41 3.82 -11.25
C SER A 27 -0.39 4.18 -10.17
N LEU A 28 -0.73 4.08 -8.87
CA LEU A 28 0.23 4.28 -7.79
C LEU A 28 1.35 3.25 -7.91
N ARG A 29 2.60 3.70 -7.92
CA ARG A 29 3.81 2.87 -7.92
C ARG A 29 4.76 3.47 -6.89
N ALA A 30 4.81 2.89 -5.69
CA ALA A 30 5.62 3.46 -4.62
C ALA A 30 7.07 2.99 -4.73
N HIS A 31 8.02 3.81 -4.29
CA HIS A 31 9.39 3.34 -4.10
C HIS A 31 9.43 2.20 -3.08
N SER A 32 8.74 2.40 -1.96
CA SER A 32 8.54 1.39 -0.92
C SER A 32 7.21 1.64 -0.24
N ALA A 33 6.56 0.58 0.24
CA ALA A 33 5.30 0.69 0.95
C ALA A 33 5.23 -0.25 2.15
N ALA A 34 4.29 0.03 3.05
CA ALA A 34 4.00 -0.81 4.19
C ALA A 34 2.50 -0.95 4.45
N VAL A 35 2.06 -2.17 4.75
CA VAL A 35 0.78 -2.46 5.38
C VAL A 35 1.05 -2.94 6.80
N LEU A 36 0.62 -2.16 7.79
CA LEU A 36 0.98 -2.37 9.19
C LEU A 36 0.19 -3.50 9.87
N ASN A 37 -1.08 -3.65 9.49
CA ASN A 37 -2.01 -4.67 9.99
C ASN A 37 -3.28 -4.69 9.15
N LEU A 38 -4.06 -5.77 9.29
CA LEU A 38 -5.42 -5.90 8.79
C LEU A 38 -6.38 -6.24 9.94
N ALA A 39 -7.41 -5.41 10.10
CA ALA A 39 -8.51 -5.64 11.03
C ALA A 39 -9.84 -5.19 10.40
N PRO A 40 -11.00 -5.73 10.84
CA PRO A 40 -12.30 -5.31 10.35
C PRO A 40 -12.53 -3.80 10.50
N ASP A 41 -12.63 -3.14 9.36
CA ASP A 41 -12.99 -1.73 9.23
C ASP A 41 -13.62 -1.50 7.85
N HIS A 42 -14.54 -0.55 7.74
CA HIS A 42 -15.15 -0.13 6.47
C HIS A 42 -15.78 -1.26 5.62
N LEU A 43 -16.17 -2.38 6.23
CA LEU A 43 -16.70 -3.55 5.51
C LEU A 43 -18.06 -3.30 4.88
N ASP A 44 -18.81 -2.33 5.39
CA ASP A 44 -20.03 -1.81 4.79
C ASP A 44 -19.81 -1.23 3.39
N TRP A 45 -18.62 -0.65 3.15
CA TRP A 45 -18.23 -0.12 1.85
C TRP A 45 -17.53 -1.16 0.97
N HIS A 46 -16.59 -1.92 1.55
CA HIS A 46 -15.80 -2.93 0.81
C HIS A 46 -16.59 -4.22 0.52
N GLY A 47 -17.65 -4.49 1.28
CA GLY A 47 -18.47 -5.69 1.17
C GLY A 47 -17.88 -6.94 1.85
N SER A 48 -16.55 -7.03 1.97
CA SER A 48 -15.89 -8.13 2.69
C SER A 48 -14.50 -7.74 3.21
N MET A 49 -13.99 -8.53 4.17
CA MET A 49 -12.60 -8.41 4.62
C MET A 49 -11.59 -8.64 3.49
N GLU A 50 -11.91 -9.54 2.57
CA GLU A 50 -11.07 -9.87 1.42
C GLU A 50 -10.94 -8.69 0.46
N ALA A 51 -12.05 -8.01 0.14
CA ALA A 51 -12.04 -6.82 -0.71
C ALA A 51 -11.28 -5.67 -0.04
N TYR A 52 -11.49 -5.45 1.26
CA TYR A 52 -10.75 -4.46 2.04
C TYR A 52 -9.23 -4.72 2.05
N ALA A 53 -8.84 -5.97 2.28
CA ALA A 53 -7.44 -6.38 2.26
C ALA A 53 -6.83 -6.24 0.86
N ALA A 54 -7.57 -6.63 -0.19
CA ALA A 54 -7.14 -6.50 -1.57
C ALA A 54 -6.85 -5.03 -1.93
N ASP A 55 -7.73 -4.09 -1.55
CA ASP A 55 -7.50 -2.67 -1.80
C ASP A 55 -6.31 -2.12 -1.01
N LYS A 56 -6.08 -2.55 0.24
CA LYS A 56 -4.85 -2.20 0.96
C LYS A 56 -3.60 -2.78 0.32
N GLY A 57 -3.67 -4.01 -0.19
CA GLY A 57 -2.57 -4.70 -0.87
C GLY A 57 -2.10 -3.98 -2.13
N ARG A 58 -2.97 -3.22 -2.80
CA ARG A 58 -2.62 -2.41 -3.99
C ARG A 58 -1.44 -1.46 -3.75
N VAL A 59 -1.16 -1.08 -2.51
CA VAL A 59 -0.01 -0.23 -2.18
C VAL A 59 1.34 -0.85 -2.55
N TYR A 60 1.39 -2.18 -2.72
CA TYR A 60 2.59 -2.90 -3.12
C TYR A 60 2.76 -3.01 -4.63
N GLU A 61 1.71 -2.80 -5.42
CA GLU A 61 1.73 -3.03 -6.87
C GLU A 61 2.76 -2.13 -7.56
N GLY A 62 3.66 -2.77 -8.31
CA GLY A 62 4.80 -2.19 -9.01
C GLY A 62 5.75 -1.39 -8.12
N ASN A 63 5.89 -1.79 -6.85
CA ASN A 63 6.94 -1.27 -5.99
C ASN A 63 8.32 -1.62 -6.53
N THR A 64 9.29 -0.71 -6.34
CA THR A 64 10.62 -0.81 -6.94
C THR A 64 11.72 -1.23 -5.95
N VAL A 65 11.55 -0.99 -4.65
CA VAL A 65 12.61 -1.24 -3.66
C VAL A 65 12.19 -2.15 -2.51
N ALA A 66 11.04 -1.93 -1.89
CA ALA A 66 10.64 -2.75 -0.74
C ALA A 66 9.13 -2.83 -0.52
N CYS A 67 8.69 -4.02 -0.15
CA CYS A 67 7.37 -4.27 0.43
C CYS A 67 7.54 -4.67 1.89
N VAL A 68 7.16 -3.78 2.81
CA VAL A 68 7.32 -3.97 4.26
C VAL A 68 6.02 -4.46 4.87
N TYR A 69 6.05 -5.65 5.45
CA TYR A 69 4.88 -6.25 6.10
C TYR A 69 5.15 -6.54 7.57
N ASN A 70 4.08 -6.81 8.32
CA ASN A 70 4.16 -7.11 9.74
C ASN A 70 4.22 -8.62 9.96
N VAL A 71 5.36 -9.14 10.41
CA VAL A 71 5.55 -10.59 10.69
C VAL A 71 4.62 -11.14 11.78
N ALA A 72 4.03 -10.27 12.62
CA ALA A 72 3.03 -10.69 13.61
C ALA A 72 1.61 -10.79 13.03
N ASP A 73 1.40 -10.32 11.80
CA ASP A 73 0.13 -10.39 11.07
C ASP A 73 0.35 -11.07 9.70
N PRO A 74 0.17 -12.41 9.61
CA PRO A 74 0.43 -13.17 8.39
C PRO A 74 -0.35 -12.68 7.17
N ALA A 75 -1.52 -12.08 7.38
CA ALA A 75 -2.32 -11.55 6.27
C ALA A 75 -1.60 -10.42 5.53
N THR A 76 -0.74 -9.67 6.22
CA THR A 76 0.08 -8.61 5.57
C THR A 76 1.22 -9.18 4.72
N GLU A 77 1.74 -10.37 5.06
CA GLU A 77 2.72 -11.09 4.23
C GLU A 77 2.06 -11.60 2.95
N ASP A 78 0.85 -12.14 3.06
CA ASP A 78 0.11 -12.67 1.90
C ASP A 78 -0.16 -11.58 0.85
N LEU A 79 -0.39 -10.33 1.28
CA LEU A 79 -0.49 -9.18 0.37
C LEU A 79 0.80 -8.97 -0.45
N VAL A 80 1.97 -9.09 0.19
CA VAL A 80 3.27 -8.95 -0.50
C VAL A 80 3.50 -10.09 -1.49
N ARG A 81 3.10 -11.31 -1.12
CA ARG A 81 3.21 -12.48 -2.00
C ARG A 81 2.33 -12.36 -3.24
N ALA A 82 1.16 -11.73 -3.11
CA ALA A 82 0.19 -11.55 -4.18
C ALA A 82 0.52 -10.39 -5.14
N ALA A 83 1.18 -9.33 -4.67
CA ALA A 83 1.38 -8.09 -5.44
C ALA A 83 2.43 -8.24 -6.55
N ASP A 84 2.14 -7.80 -7.77
CA ASP A 84 3.14 -7.76 -8.85
C ASP A 84 4.15 -6.62 -8.61
N VAL A 85 5.45 -6.91 -8.59
CA VAL A 85 6.49 -5.92 -8.23
C VAL A 85 7.74 -6.09 -9.07
N GLU A 86 8.61 -5.08 -9.07
CA GLU A 86 9.90 -5.15 -9.75
C GLU A 86 10.79 -6.25 -9.15
N GLU A 87 11.61 -6.86 -10.01
CA GLU A 87 12.53 -7.94 -9.61
C GLU A 87 13.47 -7.46 -8.49
N GLY A 88 13.51 -8.21 -7.38
CA GLY A 88 14.31 -7.88 -6.20
C GLY A 88 13.60 -7.01 -5.15
N CYS A 89 12.35 -6.59 -5.37
CA CYS A 89 11.58 -5.80 -4.39
C CYS A 89 10.96 -6.65 -3.25
N ARG A 90 10.65 -7.93 -3.50
CA ARG A 90 10.14 -8.85 -2.47
C ARG A 90 11.32 -9.38 -1.64
N ALA A 91 11.20 -9.36 -0.32
CA ALA A 91 12.16 -9.96 0.61
C ALA A 91 12.20 -11.48 0.50
#